data_AF-A0A5D3AWA3-F1
#
_entry.id   AF-A0A5D3AWA3-F1
#
_cell.length_a   1.000
_cell.length_b   1.000
_cell.length_c   1.000
_cell.angle_alpha   90.00
_cell.angle_beta   90.00
_cell.angle_gamma   90.00
#
_symmetry.space_group_name_H-M   'P 1'
#
loop_
_entity.id
_entity.type
_entity.pdbx_description
1 polymer ?
#
loop_
_entity_poly.entity_id
_entity_poly.type
_entity_poly.pdbx_seq_one_letter_code
_entity_poly.pdbx_strand_id
1 'polypeptide(L)'
;MSSPAIAARIAHVRPLVRAFPSTPLSGPAQLSNALDSILNRALAATKASSSSPQSGAAAGASTVEAIRAKAQEQKIAQTGVAVQRLKAGNAMRQYPLSKHIVTPVNDPLFYTRTINAIHNAEKGIKRTWWKVFFNVKGAE
;
A
#
# COMPACT_ATOMS: atom_id res chain seq x y z
N MET A 1 -12.37 26.08 -1.01
CA MET A 1 -10.89 25.95 -1.14
C MET A 1 -10.45 24.81 -0.23
N SER A 2 -9.70 23.82 -0.71
CA SER A 2 -9.19 22.72 0.14
C SER A 2 -8.35 23.28 1.30
N SER A 3 -8.48 22.70 2.50
CA SER A 3 -7.62 23.10 3.63
C SER A 3 -6.13 22.95 3.25
N PRO A 4 -5.33 24.03 3.28
CA PRO A 4 -3.94 24.00 2.80
C PRO A 4 -3.07 22.99 3.55
N ALA A 5 -3.39 22.73 4.83
CA ALA A 5 -2.69 21.76 5.67
C ALA A 5 -2.88 20.31 5.17
N ILE A 6 -4.08 19.94 4.72
CA ILE A 6 -4.38 18.59 4.21
C ILE A 6 -3.67 18.34 2.88
N ALA A 7 -3.71 19.32 1.97
CA ALA A 7 -3.06 19.22 0.67
C ALA A 7 -1.53 19.07 0.81
N ALA A 8 -0.90 19.85 1.69
CA ALA A 8 0.54 19.76 1.98
C ALA A 8 0.93 18.38 2.53
N ARG A 9 0.14 17.81 3.46
CA ARG A 9 0.40 16.47 4.00
C ARG A 9 0.26 15.38 2.95
N ILE A 10 -0.76 15.45 2.09
CA ILE A 10 -0.91 14.49 0.99
C ILE A 10 0.28 14.58 0.04
N ALA A 11 0.77 15.78 -0.26
CA ALA A 11 1.97 15.97 -1.09
C ALA A 11 3.22 15.32 -0.48
N HIS A 12 3.34 15.31 0.85
CA HIS A 12 4.43 14.63 1.56
C HIS A 12 4.30 13.09 1.56
N VAL A 13 3.08 12.55 1.67
CA VAL A 13 2.86 11.09 1.72
C VAL A 13 2.92 10.44 0.34
N ARG A 14 2.49 11.14 -0.72
CA ARG A 14 2.46 10.63 -2.09
C ARG A 14 3.80 10.06 -2.62
N PRO A 15 4.98 10.70 -2.43
CA PRO A 15 6.24 10.12 -2.87
C PRO A 15 6.59 8.83 -2.10
N LEU A 16 6.20 8.71 -0.83
CA LEU A 16 6.42 7.50 -0.04
C LEU A 16 5.59 6.33 -0.58
N VAL A 17 4.36 6.60 -1.00
CA VAL A 17 3.46 5.61 -1.63
C VAL A 17 3.98 5.16 -2.99
N ARG A 18 4.49 6.10 -3.81
CA ARG A 18 5.04 5.76 -5.14
C ARG A 18 6.38 5.05 -5.09
N ALA A 19 7.08 5.12 -3.96
CA ALA A 19 8.32 4.39 -3.74
C ALA A 19 8.12 2.89 -3.44
N PHE A 20 6.88 2.40 -3.33
CA PHE A 20 6.64 0.96 -3.20
C PHE A 20 7.00 0.23 -4.50
N PRO A 21 7.64 -0.95 -4.41
CA PRO A 21 7.92 -1.76 -5.59
C PRO A 21 6.62 -2.21 -6.26
N SER A 22 6.67 -2.38 -7.58
CA SER A 22 5.59 -3.00 -8.34
C SER A 22 5.35 -4.42 -7.81
N THR A 23 4.08 -4.74 -7.55
CA THR A 23 3.70 -6.08 -7.11
C THR A 23 3.89 -7.08 -8.26
N PRO A 24 4.36 -8.32 -7.98
CA PRO A 24 4.58 -9.34 -9.01
C PRO A 24 3.28 -9.89 -9.62
N LEU A 25 2.13 -9.51 -9.07
CA LEU A 25 0.82 -9.79 -9.65
C LEU A 25 0.67 -8.89 -10.89
N SER A 26 0.98 -9.46 -12.05
CA SER A 26 0.88 -8.83 -13.37
C SER A 26 -0.54 -8.33 -13.63
N GLY A 27 -0.78 -7.07 -13.31
CA GLY A 27 -2.07 -6.42 -13.48
C GLY A 27 -1.98 -4.91 -13.26
N PRO A 28 -2.98 -4.14 -13.72
CA PRO A 28 -3.00 -2.67 -13.55
C PRO A 28 -3.18 -2.24 -12.08
N ALA A 29 -3.63 -3.16 -11.23
CA ALA A 29 -3.89 -2.91 -9.82
C ALA A 29 -2.61 -3.09 -8.99
N GLN A 30 -1.85 -2.01 -8.85
CA GLN A 30 -0.72 -1.94 -7.90
C GLN A 30 -1.17 -1.36 -6.55
N LEU A 31 -0.50 -1.76 -5.48
CA LEU A 31 -0.73 -1.21 -4.13
C LEU A 31 -0.55 0.32 -4.09
N SER A 32 0.47 0.82 -4.80
CA SER A 32 0.73 2.25 -4.96
C SER A 32 -0.47 2.99 -5.58
N ASN A 33 -1.09 2.42 -6.62
CA ASN A 33 -2.27 2.98 -7.29
C ASN A 33 -3.48 3.01 -6.35
N ALA A 34 -3.69 1.94 -5.57
CA ALA A 34 -4.77 1.87 -4.59
C ALA A 34 -4.59 2.95 -3.50
N LEU A 35 -3.39 3.09 -2.95
CA LEU A 35 -3.08 4.11 -1.95
C LEU A 35 -3.21 5.54 -2.51
N ASP A 36 -2.73 5.79 -3.74
CA ASP A 36 -2.91 7.09 -4.42
C ASP A 36 -4.40 7.41 -4.62
N SER A 37 -5.24 6.42 -4.93
CA SER A 37 -6.69 6.60 -5.06
C SER A 37 -7.36 6.99 -3.75
N ILE A 38 -6.91 6.43 -2.62
CA ILE A 38 -7.41 6.75 -1.28
C ILE A 38 -7.01 8.19 -0.91
N LEU A 39 -5.76 8.59 -1.19
CA LEU A 39 -5.30 9.96 -0.97
C LEU A 39 -6.09 10.96 -1.82
N ASN A 40 -6.36 10.64 -3.08
CA ASN A 40 -7.18 11.48 -3.96
C ASN A 40 -8.62 11.59 -3.46
N ARG A 41 -9.21 10.50 -2.97
CA ARG A 41 -10.55 10.51 -2.35
C ARG A 41 -10.60 11.37 -1.11
N ALA A 42 -9.58 11.32 -0.26
CA ALA A 42 -9.48 12.18 0.93
C ALA A 42 -9.41 13.68 0.57
N LEU A 43 -8.63 14.01 -0.47
CA LEU A 43 -8.54 15.37 -0.99
C LEU A 43 -9.89 15.84 -1.58
N ALA A 44 -10.56 14.99 -2.35
CA ALA A 44 -11.87 15.27 -2.92
C ALA A 44 -12.95 15.47 -1.84
N ALA A 45 -12.96 14.64 -0.79
CA ALA A 45 -13.87 14.78 0.35
C ALA A 45 -13.69 16.12 1.09
N THR A 46 -12.44 16.60 1.18
CA THR A 46 -12.13 17.93 1.76
C THR A 46 -12.68 19.05 0.86
N LYS A 47 -12.52 18.93 -0.47
CA LYS A 47 -13.05 19.92 -1.42
C LYS A 47 -14.57 20.00 -1.40
N ALA A 48 -15.25 18.85 -1.39
CA ALA A 48 -16.71 18.75 -1.39
C ALA A 48 -17.35 19.36 -0.13
N SER A 49 -16.69 19.24 1.02
CA SER A 49 -17.17 19.85 2.27
C SER A 49 -17.15 21.39 2.21
N SER A 50 -16.19 21.97 1.47
CA SER A 50 -16.08 23.43 1.31
C SER A 50 -17.01 24.06 0.27
N SER A 51 -17.80 23.24 -0.46
CA SER A 51 -18.67 23.71 -1.56
C SER A 51 -20.16 23.62 -1.25
N SER A 52 -20.57 23.28 -0.02
CA SER A 52 -21.97 23.33 0.41
C SER A 52 -22.31 24.72 0.95
N PRO A 53 -23.08 25.57 0.24
CA PRO A 53 -23.54 26.84 0.76
C PRO A 53 -24.77 26.58 1.63
N GLN A 54 -24.57 26.42 2.95
CA GLN A 54 -25.69 26.37 3.88
C GLN A 54 -25.92 27.78 4.44
N SER A 55 -26.79 28.51 3.77
CA SER A 55 -27.45 29.69 4.30
C SER A 55 -28.16 29.32 5.61
N GLY A 56 -27.69 29.85 6.74
CA GLY A 56 -28.54 30.03 7.94
C GLY A 56 -28.28 29.22 9.21
N ALA A 57 -27.12 28.58 9.45
CA ALA A 57 -26.85 27.94 10.76
C ALA A 57 -25.54 28.43 11.41
N ALA A 58 -25.67 29.37 12.35
CA ALA A 58 -24.60 30.11 13.00
C ALA A 58 -23.80 29.28 14.04
N ALA A 59 -22.48 29.48 14.06
CA ALA A 59 -21.47 29.08 15.06
C ALA A 59 -21.24 27.58 15.37
N GLY A 60 -22.29 26.75 15.48
CA GLY A 60 -22.15 25.32 15.83
C GLY A 60 -21.65 24.45 14.67
N ALA A 61 -22.09 24.75 13.44
CA ALA A 61 -21.73 24.00 12.24
C ALA A 61 -20.24 24.13 11.88
N SER A 62 -19.65 25.31 12.10
CA SER A 62 -18.22 25.57 11.82
C SER A 62 -17.30 24.83 12.79
N THR A 63 -17.71 24.66 14.05
CA THR A 63 -16.94 23.91 15.05
C THR A 63 -16.95 22.41 14.72
N VAL A 64 -18.09 21.85 14.33
CA VAL A 64 -18.20 20.46 13.89
C VAL A 64 -17.40 20.19 12.61
N GLU A 65 -17.40 21.15 11.67
CA GLU A 65 -16.58 21.07 10.46
C GLU A 65 -15.08 21.14 10.76
N ALA A 66 -14.66 22.02 11.68
CA ALA A 66 -13.28 22.12 12.14
C ALA A 66 -12.80 20.83 12.83
N ILE A 67 -13.63 20.22 13.69
CA ILE A 67 -13.35 18.94 14.33
C ILE A 67 -13.19 17.84 13.26
N ARG A 68 -14.09 17.79 12.27
CA ARG A 68 -14.00 16.84 11.16
C ARG A 68 -12.73 17.04 10.33
N ALA A 69 -12.36 18.28 10.03
CA ALA A 69 -11.15 18.61 9.28
C ALA A 69 -9.90 18.18 10.05
N LYS A 70 -9.82 18.44 11.37
CA LYS A 70 -8.72 17.95 12.23
C LYS A 70 -8.65 16.43 12.29
N ALA A 71 -9.80 15.75 12.39
CA ALA A 71 -9.85 14.29 12.37
C ALA A 71 -9.33 13.72 11.04
N GLN A 72 -9.66 14.35 9.90
CA GLN A 72 -9.12 13.95 8.59
C GLN A 72 -7.61 14.20 8.49
N GLU A 73 -7.14 15.33 9.00
CA GLU A 73 -5.72 15.66 9.05
C GLU A 73 -4.91 14.60 9.85
N GLN A 74 -5.42 14.18 11.00
CA GLN A 74 -4.81 13.12 11.82
C GLN A 74 -4.78 11.77 11.10
N LYS A 75 -5.88 11.39 10.42
CA LYS A 75 -5.92 10.15 9.62
C LYS A 75 -4.84 10.13 8.54
N ILE A 76 -4.63 11.25 7.83
CA ILE A 76 -3.59 11.34 6.79
C ILE A 76 -2.18 11.24 7.39
N ALA A 77 -1.94 11.84 8.57
CA ALA A 77 -0.68 11.66 9.29
C ALA A 77 -0.44 10.20 9.66
N GLN A 78 -1.45 9.54 10.22
CA GLN A 78 -1.37 8.12 10.58
C GLN A 78 -1.09 7.26 9.35
N THR A 79 -1.71 7.56 8.21
CA THR A 79 -1.41 6.88 6.93
C THR A 79 0.05 7.05 6.53
N GLY A 80 0.61 8.26 6.65
CA GLY A 80 2.03 8.50 6.37
C GLY A 80 2.96 7.65 7.24
N VAL A 81 2.70 7.60 8.55
CA VAL A 81 3.44 6.76 9.49
C VAL A 81 3.27 5.27 9.16
N ALA A 82 2.05 4.84 8.83
CA ALA A 82 1.77 3.46 8.46
C ALA A 82 2.53 3.04 7.18
N VAL A 83 2.55 3.89 6.15
CA VAL A 83 3.32 3.68 4.92
C VAL A 83 4.81 3.54 5.21
N GLN A 84 5.36 4.39 6.08
CA GLN A 84 6.77 4.28 6.50
C GLN A 84 7.06 2.98 7.25
N ARG A 85 6.17 2.56 8.15
CA ARG A 85 6.29 1.28 8.89
C ARG A 85 6.22 0.06 7.98
N LEU A 86 5.35 0.10 6.98
CA LEU A 86 5.25 -0.94 5.94
C LEU A 86 6.55 -1.01 5.14
N LYS A 87 7.07 0.13 4.68
CA LYS A 87 8.34 0.19 3.94
C LYS A 87 9.53 -0.33 4.76
N ALA A 88 9.57 0.00 6.05
CA ALA A 88 10.63 -0.45 6.95
C ALA A 88 10.55 -1.95 7.30
N GLY A 89 9.45 -2.64 6.93
CA GLY A 89 9.24 -4.05 7.26
C GLY A 89 9.12 -4.32 8.76
N ASN A 90 8.68 -3.31 9.55
CA ASN A 90 8.68 -3.40 11.01
C ASN A 90 7.85 -4.58 11.54
N ALA A 91 6.73 -4.90 10.89
CA ALA A 91 5.88 -6.03 11.27
C ALA A 91 6.59 -7.38 11.13
N MET A 92 7.39 -7.56 10.07
CA MET A 92 8.18 -8.78 9.86
C MET A 92 9.29 -8.92 10.91
N ARG A 93 9.81 -7.80 11.42
CA ARG A 93 10.83 -7.79 12.49
C ARG A 93 10.24 -8.06 13.87
N GLN A 94 9.09 -7.47 14.16
CA GLN A 94 8.41 -7.62 15.45
C GLN A 94 7.79 -9.01 15.62
N TYR A 95 7.29 -9.60 14.53
CA TYR A 95 6.64 -10.90 14.52
C TYR A 95 7.35 -11.80 13.49
N PRO A 96 8.55 -12.32 13.83
CA PRO A 96 9.26 -13.22 12.94
C PRO A 96 8.42 -14.48 12.70
N LEU A 97 8.24 -14.84 11.44
CA LEU A 97 7.54 -16.07 11.07
C LEU A 97 8.39 -17.28 11.47
N SER A 98 7.76 -18.27 12.12
CA SER A 98 8.43 -19.53 12.47
C SER A 98 8.94 -20.24 11.21
N LYS A 99 10.08 -20.93 11.34
CA LYS A 99 10.66 -21.74 10.25
C LYS A 99 9.65 -22.73 9.68
N HIS A 100 8.75 -23.28 10.49
CA HIS A 100 7.68 -24.18 10.01
C HIS A 100 6.64 -23.51 9.09
N ILE A 101 6.44 -22.19 9.21
CA ILE A 101 5.55 -21.42 8.33
C ILE A 101 6.31 -21.00 7.05
N VAL A 102 7.58 -20.63 7.19
CA VAL A 102 8.42 -20.17 6.06
C VAL A 102 8.93 -21.34 5.21
N THR A 103 9.01 -22.54 5.76
CA THR A 103 9.45 -23.74 5.04
C THR A 103 8.43 -24.85 5.27
N PRO A 104 7.54 -25.13 4.30
CA PRO A 104 6.57 -26.20 4.47
C PRO A 104 7.29 -27.54 4.61
N VAL A 105 6.78 -28.42 5.48
CA VAL A 105 7.44 -29.68 5.87
C VAL A 105 7.80 -30.55 4.67
N ASN A 106 6.93 -30.57 3.65
CA ASN A 106 7.11 -31.39 2.45
C ASN A 106 8.10 -30.78 1.45
N ASP A 107 8.46 -29.50 1.60
CA ASP A 107 9.28 -28.80 0.61
C ASP A 107 10.00 -27.56 1.16
N PRO A 108 11.23 -27.71 1.68
CA PRO A 108 11.96 -26.61 2.31
C PRO A 108 12.31 -25.47 1.34
N LEU A 109 12.31 -25.72 0.03
CA LEU A 109 12.63 -24.74 -1.00
C LEU A 109 11.38 -24.22 -1.74
N PHE A 110 10.19 -24.40 -1.18
CA PHE A 110 8.95 -24.01 -1.85
C PHE A 110 8.94 -22.53 -2.23
N TYR A 111 9.06 -21.63 -1.26
CA TYR A 111 8.96 -20.19 -1.49
C TYR A 111 10.15 -19.62 -2.26
N THR A 112 11.36 -20.16 -2.05
CA THR A 112 12.55 -19.74 -2.82
C THR A 112 12.35 -20.05 -4.30
N ARG A 113 11.85 -21.24 -4.65
CA ARG A 113 11.51 -21.56 -6.04
C ARG A 113 10.37 -20.72 -6.60
N THR A 114 9.37 -20.35 -5.79
CA THR A 114 8.30 -19.45 -6.25
C THR A 114 8.86 -18.08 -6.61
N ILE A 115 9.73 -17.50 -5.77
CA ILE A 115 10.37 -16.21 -6.04
C ILE A 115 11.24 -16.29 -7.31
N ASN A 116 12.06 -17.33 -7.43
CA ASN A 116 12.91 -17.53 -8.60
C ASN A 116 12.08 -17.72 -9.88
N ALA A 117 10.97 -18.46 -9.82
CA ALA A 117 10.08 -18.64 -10.95
C ALA A 117 9.45 -17.32 -11.42
N ILE A 118 9.03 -16.45 -10.49
CA ILE A 118 8.50 -15.12 -10.80
C ILE A 118 9.59 -14.27 -11.48
N HIS A 119 10.77 -14.19 -10.89
CA HIS A 119 11.89 -13.40 -11.42
C HIS A 119 12.37 -13.90 -12.79
N ASN A 120 12.37 -15.22 -13.01
CA ASN A 120 12.66 -15.83 -14.30
C ASN A 120 11.57 -15.50 -15.33
N ALA A 121 10.29 -15.55 -14.94
CA ALA A 121 9.18 -15.17 -15.81
C ALA A 121 9.22 -13.69 -16.22
N GLU A 122 9.57 -12.79 -15.30
CA GLU A 122 9.78 -11.36 -15.60
C GLU A 122 10.90 -11.14 -16.63
N LYS A 123 11.95 -11.98 -16.59
CA LYS A 123 13.05 -11.97 -17.58
C LYS A 123 12.72 -12.71 -18.88
N GLY A 124 11.52 -13.27 -19.02
CA GLY A 124 11.12 -14.10 -20.16
C GLY A 124 11.78 -15.48 -20.18
N ILE A 125 12.44 -15.89 -19.10
CA ILE A 125 13.08 -17.20 -18.96
C ILE A 125 12.02 -18.22 -18.56
N LYS A 126 11.66 -19.09 -19.50
CA LYS A 126 10.72 -20.19 -19.27
C LYS A 126 11.44 -21.40 -18.69
N ARG A 127 10.76 -22.15 -17.80
CA ARG A 127 11.23 -23.47 -17.41
C ARG A 127 11.21 -24.41 -18.62
N THR A 128 12.29 -25.17 -18.80
CA THR A 128 12.34 -26.21 -19.83
C THR A 128 11.33 -27.31 -19.52
N TRP A 129 10.66 -27.83 -20.55
CA TRP A 129 9.57 -28.81 -20.42
C TRP A 129 9.96 -30.06 -19.62
N TRP A 130 11.19 -30.54 -19.77
CA TRP A 130 11.69 -31.71 -19.03
C TRP A 130 11.84 -31.44 -17.52
N LYS A 131 12.19 -30.21 -17.10
CA LYS A 131 12.26 -29.84 -15.68
C LYS A 131 10.87 -29.83 -15.04
N VAL A 132 9.86 -29.40 -15.80
CA VAL A 132 8.45 -29.43 -15.38
C VAL A 132 7.96 -30.88 -15.29
N PHE A 133 8.25 -31.69 -16.32
CA PHE A 133 7.83 -33.09 -16.40
C PHE A 133 8.40 -33.96 -15.28
N PHE A 134 9.70 -33.85 -15.00
CA PHE A 134 10.36 -34.65 -13.95
C PHE A 134 10.30 -34.01 -12.56
N ASN A 135 9.58 -32.90 -12.40
CA ASN A 135 9.53 -32.12 -11.15
C ASN A 135 10.93 -31.94 -10.53
N VAL A 136 11.93 -31.61 -11.36
CA VAL A 136 13.33 -31.54 -10.92
C VAL A 136 13.48 -30.34 -9.99
N LYS A 137 13.46 -30.60 -8.68
CA LYS A 137 13.62 -29.61 -7.62
C LYS A 137 15.11 -29.29 -7.40
N GLY A 138 15.76 -28.68 -8.40
CA GLY A 138 17.12 -28.15 -8.25
C GLY A 138 17.14 -26.80 -7.53
N ALA A 139 18.32 -26.39 -7.02
CA ALA A 139 18.57 -25.01 -6.63
C ALA A 139 18.58 -24.15 -7.91
N GLU A 140 17.55 -23.32 -8.09
CA GLU A 140 17.52 -22.27 -9.12
C GLU A 140 18.19 -20.99 -8.62
#